data_AF-A0A9D7EMT5-F1
#
_entry.id   AF-A0A9D7EMT5-F1
#
_cell.length_a   1.000
_cell.length_b   1.000
_cell.length_c   1.000
_cell.angle_alpha   90.00
_cell.angle_beta   90.00
_cell.angle_gamma   90.00
#
_symmetry.space_group_name_H-M   'P 1'
#
loop_
_entity.id
_entity.type
_entity.pdbx_description
1 polymer ?
#
loop_
_entity_poly.entity_id
_entity_poly.type
_entity_poly.pdbx_seq_one_letter_code
_entity_poly.pdbx_strand_id
1 'polypeptide(L)'
;MPITPYTDANLVTEDPFQLGLLELYNSSNELLASAPPVVPVSNEINCVSSGCHSSEQDILDEHENEGGFDPNNTPILCASCHSSNALGTPGQPGLASLSEAIHKQHGDKTNDCYKCHPGPNTQCLRDVMATQHGMVCQDCHGSVTEVGESISDGREPWLEEPSCGSVSCHGANFAEEPGKLFRESRGHGGLFCSACHGEPHAIVASRVDRDNVQNIALQGYAGTLNKCVVCHGVAPTAAGPHGIMAQNCLCGDANNSGDISISDAVYIISFIFSGGPTPALPCLGDADGSGAITISDAVYLIGFIFGGGPTPHCA
;
A
#
# COMPACT_ATOMS: atom_id res chain seq x y z
N MET A 1 -15.85 3.61 -19.40
CA MET A 1 -16.85 3.01 -18.50
C MET A 1 -16.41 3.35 -17.09
N PRO A 2 -17.24 3.95 -16.23
CA PRO A 2 -16.83 4.19 -14.85
C PRO A 2 -16.52 2.85 -14.19
N ILE A 3 -15.40 2.78 -13.48
CA ILE A 3 -15.06 1.62 -12.65
C ILE A 3 -15.95 1.72 -11.40
N THR A 4 -16.67 0.66 -11.08
CA THR A 4 -17.60 0.60 -9.94
C THR A 4 -17.15 -0.51 -9.00
N PRO A 5 -17.54 -0.51 -7.71
CA PRO A 5 -17.18 -1.59 -6.81
C PRO A 5 -17.90 -2.90 -7.13
N TYR A 6 -18.66 -2.98 -8.23
CA TYR A 6 -19.31 -4.19 -8.70
C TYR A 6 -18.75 -4.61 -10.06
N THR A 7 -18.69 -5.92 -10.29
CA THR A 7 -18.29 -6.49 -11.59
C THR A 7 -19.52 -6.68 -12.47
N ASP A 8 -19.34 -6.71 -13.79
CA ASP A 8 -20.45 -6.98 -14.73
C ASP A 8 -21.14 -8.33 -14.47
N ALA A 9 -20.42 -9.30 -13.89
CA ALA A 9 -20.92 -10.62 -13.55
C ALA A 9 -21.61 -10.68 -12.16
N ASN A 10 -21.37 -9.70 -11.30
CA ASN A 10 -21.92 -9.65 -9.95
C ASN A 10 -22.16 -8.20 -9.50
N LEU A 11 -23.42 -7.79 -9.60
CA LEU A 11 -23.91 -6.45 -9.22
C LEU A 11 -24.36 -6.35 -7.76
N VAL A 12 -24.09 -7.37 -6.95
CA VAL A 12 -24.59 -7.47 -5.55
C VAL A 12 -23.44 -7.51 -4.56
N THR A 13 -22.42 -8.32 -4.82
CA THR A 13 -21.23 -8.39 -3.96
C THR A 13 -20.18 -7.44 -4.47
N GLU A 14 -19.69 -6.58 -3.58
CA GLU A 14 -18.61 -5.65 -3.90
C GLU A 14 -17.29 -6.39 -4.13
N ASP A 15 -16.59 -5.99 -5.18
CA ASP A 15 -15.20 -6.30 -5.50
C ASP A 15 -14.46 -4.96 -5.73
N PRO A 16 -13.95 -4.33 -4.65
CA PRO A 16 -13.38 -2.99 -4.72
C PRO A 16 -12.00 -2.94 -5.37
N PHE A 17 -11.36 -4.08 -5.63
CA PHE A 17 -9.96 -4.19 -6.08
C PHE A 17 -9.85 -4.81 -7.47
N GLN A 18 -10.67 -4.37 -8.41
CA GLN A 18 -10.65 -4.86 -9.78
C GLN A 18 -9.36 -4.45 -10.51
N LEU A 19 -8.93 -5.28 -11.44
CA LEU A 19 -7.75 -5.02 -12.27
C LEU A 19 -8.14 -4.20 -13.51
N GLY A 20 -7.44 -3.10 -13.76
CA GLY A 20 -7.47 -2.40 -15.04
C GLY A 20 -6.37 -2.94 -15.95
N LEU A 21 -6.58 -3.02 -17.26
CA LEU A 21 -5.52 -3.35 -18.22
C LEU A 21 -4.93 -2.04 -18.79
N LEU A 22 -3.65 -1.80 -18.51
CA LEU A 22 -2.86 -0.74 -19.15
C LEU A 22 -1.97 -1.35 -20.23
N GLU A 23 -2.01 -0.78 -21.42
CA GLU A 23 -1.20 -1.20 -22.56
C GLU A 23 -0.43 0.01 -23.11
N LEU A 24 0.87 -0.17 -23.32
CA LEU A 24 1.74 0.83 -23.93
C LEU A 24 2.04 0.43 -25.36
N TYR A 25 1.72 1.31 -26.31
CA TYR A 25 1.99 1.11 -27.73
C TYR A 25 3.05 2.09 -28.24
N ASN A 26 3.85 1.67 -29.20
CA ASN A 26 4.76 2.57 -29.91
C ASN A 26 4.03 3.38 -31.00
N SER A 27 4.76 4.26 -31.69
CA SER A 27 4.22 5.09 -32.79
C SER A 27 3.75 4.29 -34.01
N SER A 28 4.14 3.02 -34.13
CA SER A 28 3.71 2.09 -35.18
C SER A 28 2.53 1.21 -34.71
N ASN A 29 1.95 1.49 -33.54
CA ASN A 29 0.87 0.72 -32.92
C ASN A 29 1.25 -0.72 -32.54
N GLU A 30 2.53 -0.97 -32.27
CA GLU A 30 3.00 -2.25 -31.72
C GLU A 30 2.97 -2.18 -30.19
N LEU A 31 2.42 -3.21 -29.55
CA LEU A 31 2.38 -3.34 -28.10
C LEU A 31 3.79 -3.52 -27.54
N LEU A 32 4.22 -2.62 -26.66
CA LEU A 32 5.52 -2.63 -25.99
C LEU A 32 5.46 -3.28 -24.62
N ALA A 33 4.41 -3.00 -23.85
CA ALA A 33 4.25 -3.51 -22.49
C ALA A 33 2.76 -3.49 -22.11
N SER A 34 2.40 -4.35 -21.16
CA SER A 34 1.11 -4.27 -20.47
C SER A 34 1.31 -4.46 -18.98
N ALA A 35 0.41 -3.87 -18.19
CA ALA A 35 0.37 -4.02 -16.75
C ALA A 35 -1.09 -4.10 -16.29
N PRO A 36 -1.41 -5.00 -15.35
CA PRO A 36 -2.71 -5.05 -14.72
C PRO A 36 -2.67 -4.39 -13.32
N PRO A 37 -2.69 -3.06 -13.16
CA PRO A 37 -2.80 -2.46 -11.83
C PRO A 37 -4.19 -2.71 -11.23
N VAL A 38 -4.24 -2.78 -9.89
CA VAL A 38 -5.50 -2.64 -9.16
C VAL A 38 -6.00 -1.20 -9.32
N VAL A 39 -7.31 -1.06 -9.55
CA VAL A 39 -7.98 0.24 -9.54
C VAL A 39 -8.98 0.24 -8.39
N PRO A 40 -8.58 0.69 -7.20
CA PRO A 40 -9.42 0.62 -6.03
C PRO A 40 -10.62 1.56 -6.16
N VAL A 41 -11.81 1.06 -5.88
CA VAL A 41 -13.06 1.82 -5.90
C VAL A 41 -13.95 1.40 -4.74
N SER A 42 -14.57 2.38 -4.09
CA SER A 42 -15.49 2.14 -2.99
C SER A 42 -16.64 3.15 -3.02
N ASN A 43 -17.80 2.70 -2.55
CA ASN A 43 -19.01 3.47 -2.27
C ASN A 43 -19.39 3.41 -0.78
N GLU A 44 -18.45 3.02 0.09
CA GLU A 44 -18.72 2.75 1.51
C GLU A 44 -18.68 4.00 2.41
N ILE A 45 -18.20 5.14 1.90
CA ILE A 45 -18.24 6.40 2.64
C ILE A 45 -19.70 6.82 2.81
N ASN A 46 -20.27 6.52 3.98
CA ASN A 46 -21.66 6.80 4.31
C ASN A 46 -21.83 6.93 5.83
N CYS A 47 -22.59 7.94 6.27
CA CYS A 47 -22.81 8.24 7.68
C CYS A 47 -23.99 7.48 8.30
N VAL A 48 -25.02 7.20 7.49
CA VAL A 48 -26.27 6.56 7.91
C VAL A 48 -26.14 5.03 7.91
N SER A 49 -25.62 4.45 6.83
CA SER A 49 -25.43 3.00 6.74
C SER A 49 -24.37 2.47 7.69
N SER A 50 -23.42 3.32 8.10
CA SER A 50 -22.48 3.03 9.19
C SER A 50 -23.11 3.07 10.58
N GLY A 51 -24.40 3.44 10.69
CA GLY A 51 -25.17 3.45 11.93
C GLY A 51 -24.85 4.60 12.88
N CYS A 52 -24.16 5.65 12.40
CA CYS A 52 -23.79 6.81 13.23
C CYS A 52 -24.89 7.89 13.26
N HIS A 53 -25.65 8.03 12.17
CA HIS A 53 -26.76 8.99 12.04
C HIS A 53 -28.04 8.28 11.62
N SER A 54 -29.19 8.76 12.10
CA SER A 54 -30.51 8.20 11.77
C SER A 54 -31.01 8.56 10.36
N SER A 55 -30.58 9.68 9.79
CA SER A 55 -30.90 10.05 8.41
C SER A 55 -29.91 11.09 7.85
N GLU A 56 -29.86 11.26 6.53
CA GLU A 56 -29.12 12.34 5.89
C GLU A 56 -29.70 13.71 6.27
N GLN A 57 -31.02 13.81 6.44
CA GLN A 57 -31.68 15.05 6.87
C GLN A 57 -31.19 15.47 8.25
N ASP A 58 -31.01 14.52 9.17
CA ASP A 58 -30.53 14.80 10.52
C ASP A 58 -29.12 15.40 10.49
N ILE A 59 -28.28 15.00 9.54
CA ILE A 59 -26.94 15.58 9.33
C ILE A 59 -27.04 17.01 8.80
N LEU A 60 -27.98 17.26 7.88
CA LEU A 60 -28.21 18.60 7.31
C LEU A 60 -28.78 19.55 8.36
N ASP A 61 -29.67 19.08 9.23
CA ASP A 61 -30.32 19.87 10.28
C ASP A 61 -29.36 20.34 11.39
N GLU A 62 -28.18 19.71 11.51
CA GLU A 62 -27.09 20.19 12.39
C GLU A 62 -26.47 21.51 11.88
N HIS A 63 -26.68 21.87 10.60
CA HIS A 63 -26.27 23.17 10.11
C HIS A 63 -27.31 24.20 10.55
N GLU A 64 -26.91 25.06 11.49
CA GLU A 64 -27.70 26.25 11.80
C GLU A 64 -27.99 27.01 10.49
N ASN A 65 -29.13 27.68 10.42
CA ASN A 65 -29.60 28.38 9.23
C ASN A 65 -28.81 29.69 8.98
N GLU A 66 -27.49 29.63 9.11
CA GLU A 66 -26.53 30.69 8.91
C GLU A 66 -25.95 30.61 7.49
N GLY A 67 -25.78 31.75 6.83
CA GLY A 67 -25.06 31.80 5.55
C GLY A 67 -25.84 31.34 4.31
N GLY A 68 -27.16 31.10 4.40
CA GLY A 68 -28.00 30.78 3.24
C GLY A 68 -27.98 29.31 2.82
N PHE A 69 -27.53 28.42 3.71
CA PHE A 69 -27.74 26.98 3.57
C PHE A 69 -29.24 26.64 3.62
N ASP A 70 -29.72 25.84 2.68
CA ASP A 70 -31.08 25.30 2.68
C ASP A 70 -30.99 23.77 2.68
N PRO A 71 -31.33 23.08 3.80
CA PRO A 71 -31.24 21.64 3.89
C PRO A 71 -32.19 20.91 2.92
N ASN A 72 -33.17 21.59 2.32
CA ASN A 72 -34.09 21.00 1.36
C ASN A 72 -33.56 21.02 -0.08
N ASN A 73 -32.48 21.75 -0.36
CA ASN A 73 -31.92 21.89 -1.71
C ASN A 73 -30.97 20.73 -2.06
N THR A 74 -31.50 19.50 -2.05
CA THR A 74 -30.74 18.26 -2.27
C THR A 74 -30.70 17.86 -3.75
N PRO A 75 -29.63 17.15 -4.21
CA PRO A 75 -28.45 16.72 -3.46
C PRO A 75 -27.46 17.86 -3.18
N ILE A 76 -26.87 17.85 -1.98
CA ILE A 76 -25.90 18.87 -1.54
C ILE A 76 -24.50 18.25 -1.61
N LEU A 77 -23.59 18.91 -2.34
CA LEU A 77 -22.17 18.60 -2.28
C LEU A 77 -21.58 19.37 -1.11
N CYS A 78 -21.29 18.72 0.03
CA CYS A 78 -20.71 19.39 1.21
C CYS A 78 -19.47 20.22 0.84
N ALA A 79 -18.71 19.72 -0.13
CA ALA A 79 -17.49 20.34 -0.62
C ALA A 79 -17.69 21.65 -1.43
N SER A 80 -18.93 22.04 -1.73
CA SER A 80 -19.25 23.34 -2.32
C SER A 80 -19.15 24.47 -1.30
N CYS A 81 -19.35 24.15 -0.02
CA CYS A 81 -19.21 25.10 1.10
C CYS A 81 -17.89 24.86 1.83
N HIS A 82 -17.56 23.61 2.15
CA HIS A 82 -16.32 23.25 2.82
C HIS A 82 -15.25 22.88 1.80
N SER A 83 -14.12 23.57 1.75
CA SER A 83 -13.08 23.30 0.73
C SER A 83 -12.57 21.85 0.78
N SER A 84 -12.17 21.29 -0.37
CA SER A 84 -11.62 19.93 -0.44
C SER A 84 -10.57 19.80 -1.53
N ASN A 85 -9.33 19.52 -1.12
CA ASN A 85 -8.23 19.22 -2.04
C ASN A 85 -8.46 17.93 -2.84
N ALA A 86 -9.09 16.90 -2.24
CA ALA A 86 -9.43 15.66 -2.94
C ALA A 86 -10.39 15.85 -4.11
N LEU A 87 -11.32 16.80 -3.98
CA LEU A 87 -12.32 17.11 -5.01
C LEU A 87 -11.93 18.33 -5.86
N GLY A 88 -10.82 19.00 -5.54
CA GLY A 88 -10.41 20.23 -6.20
C GLY A 88 -11.39 21.40 -6.02
N THR A 89 -12.17 21.41 -4.93
CA THR A 89 -13.18 22.44 -4.70
C THR A 89 -12.68 23.50 -3.72
N PRO A 90 -12.79 24.81 -4.06
CA PRO A 90 -12.27 25.88 -3.21
C PRO A 90 -13.14 26.16 -1.98
N GLY A 91 -14.39 25.67 -1.95
CA GLY A 91 -15.36 25.97 -0.88
C GLY A 91 -15.72 27.46 -0.81
N GLN A 92 -16.30 27.87 0.32
CA GLN A 92 -16.63 29.26 0.64
C GLN A 92 -15.58 29.87 1.59
N PRO A 93 -15.19 31.14 1.41
CA PRO A 93 -14.23 31.79 2.29
C PRO A 93 -14.67 31.83 3.74
N GLY A 94 -13.74 31.56 4.66
CA GLY A 94 -13.99 31.63 6.11
C GLY A 94 -14.62 30.39 6.72
N LEU A 95 -14.97 29.38 5.92
CA LEU A 95 -15.39 28.07 6.43
C LEU A 95 -14.21 27.10 6.51
N ALA A 96 -14.28 26.20 7.49
CA ALA A 96 -13.34 25.08 7.61
C ALA A 96 -13.39 24.18 6.36
N SER A 97 -12.28 23.54 6.03
CA SER A 97 -12.25 22.51 4.99
C SER A 97 -13.15 21.33 5.34
N LEU A 98 -13.56 20.53 4.37
CA LEU A 98 -14.45 19.38 4.60
C LEU A 98 -13.79 18.38 5.54
N SER A 99 -12.50 18.11 5.33
CA SER A 99 -11.71 17.26 6.22
C SER A 99 -11.68 17.81 7.64
N GLU A 100 -11.42 19.10 7.83
CA GLU A 100 -11.39 19.69 9.16
C GLU A 100 -12.74 19.60 9.87
N ALA A 101 -13.82 19.99 9.19
CA ALA A 101 -15.18 19.98 9.74
C ALA A 101 -15.58 18.57 10.21
N ILE A 102 -15.34 17.55 9.39
CA ILE A 102 -15.68 16.16 9.74
C ILE A 102 -14.80 15.64 10.88
N HIS A 103 -13.48 15.83 10.85
CA HIS A 103 -12.61 15.28 11.89
C HIS A 103 -12.83 15.96 13.24
N LYS A 104 -13.00 17.30 13.27
CA LYS A 104 -13.25 18.02 14.53
C LYS A 104 -14.60 17.66 15.15
N GLN A 105 -15.64 17.45 14.34
CA GLN A 105 -16.96 17.07 14.83
C GLN A 105 -16.98 15.65 15.44
N HIS A 106 -16.13 14.74 14.95
CA HIS A 106 -16.17 13.32 15.31
C HIS A 106 -14.98 12.85 16.17
N GLY A 107 -14.01 13.72 16.47
CA GLY A 107 -12.79 13.36 17.21
C GLY A 107 -13.06 12.73 18.59
N ASP A 108 -14.08 13.22 19.31
CA ASP A 108 -14.48 12.66 20.61
C ASP A 108 -15.52 11.52 20.51
N LYS A 109 -16.00 11.20 19.29
CA LYS A 109 -17.06 10.21 19.05
C LYS A 109 -16.53 8.85 18.66
N THR A 110 -15.41 8.81 17.93
CA THR A 110 -14.83 7.56 17.43
C THR A 110 -13.36 7.75 17.13
N ASN A 111 -12.60 6.67 17.29
CA ASN A 111 -11.25 6.58 16.73
C ASN A 111 -11.14 5.46 15.67
N ASP A 112 -12.25 4.86 15.29
CA ASP A 112 -12.32 3.87 14.21
C ASP A 112 -12.49 4.59 12.86
N CYS A 113 -11.41 4.65 12.09
CA CYS A 113 -11.35 5.33 10.79
C CYS A 113 -12.31 4.72 9.76
N TYR A 114 -12.57 3.40 9.86
CA TYR A 114 -13.38 2.67 8.89
C TYR A 114 -14.89 2.91 9.02
N LYS A 115 -15.33 3.69 10.02
CA LYS A 115 -16.71 4.19 10.07
C LYS A 115 -17.00 5.26 9.02
N CYS A 116 -15.97 5.97 8.57
CA CYS A 116 -16.09 7.08 7.62
C CYS A 116 -15.29 6.84 6.34
N HIS A 117 -14.17 6.10 6.42
CA HIS A 117 -13.35 5.74 5.27
C HIS A 117 -13.67 4.31 4.79
N PRO A 118 -13.42 3.98 3.49
CA PRO A 118 -13.67 2.65 2.94
C PRO A 118 -13.05 1.52 3.76
N GLY A 119 -13.89 0.65 4.33
CA GLY A 119 -13.51 -0.09 5.53
C GLY A 119 -14.31 -1.35 5.89
N PRO A 120 -15.63 -1.40 5.72
CA PRO A 120 -16.38 -2.64 5.95
C PRO A 120 -15.92 -3.81 5.05
N ASN A 121 -15.69 -3.51 3.77
CA ASN A 121 -15.26 -4.43 2.72
C ASN A 121 -13.89 -4.03 2.17
N THR A 122 -13.70 -2.75 1.78
CA THR A 122 -12.48 -2.34 1.08
C THR A 122 -11.26 -2.45 1.98
N GLN A 123 -11.32 -1.91 3.21
CA GLN A 123 -10.18 -1.94 4.14
C GLN A 123 -8.88 -1.48 3.48
N CYS A 124 -8.85 -0.23 3.00
CA CYS A 124 -7.77 0.26 2.14
C CYS A 124 -6.35 -0.02 2.66
N LEU A 125 -6.13 0.03 3.98
CA LEU A 125 -4.87 -0.37 4.61
C LEU A 125 -4.72 -1.89 4.58
N ARG A 126 -3.93 -2.36 3.63
CA ARG A 126 -3.74 -3.78 3.28
C ARG A 126 -2.31 -4.15 2.92
N ASP A 127 -1.37 -3.30 3.27
CA ASP A 127 0.04 -3.43 2.95
C ASP A 127 0.83 -4.30 3.93
N VAL A 128 2.13 -4.40 3.65
CA VAL A 128 3.11 -5.09 4.49
C VAL A 128 3.22 -4.48 5.90
N MET A 129 3.06 -3.17 6.05
CA MET A 129 3.09 -2.51 7.36
C MET A 129 1.95 -3.01 8.25
N ALA A 130 0.74 -3.10 7.71
CA ALA A 130 -0.40 -3.62 8.46
C ALA A 130 -0.29 -5.12 8.72
N THR A 131 0.12 -5.90 7.71
CA THR A 131 0.02 -7.37 7.75
C THR A 131 1.19 -8.04 8.47
N GLN A 132 2.40 -7.50 8.37
CA GLN A 132 3.60 -8.08 8.98
C GLN A 132 4.05 -7.32 10.24
N HIS A 133 3.75 -6.03 10.33
CA HIS A 133 4.14 -5.20 11.47
C HIS A 133 2.97 -4.77 12.37
N GLY A 134 1.74 -5.19 12.04
CA GLY A 134 0.55 -4.94 12.86
C GLY A 134 0.16 -3.47 12.94
N MET A 135 0.64 -2.63 12.02
CA MET A 135 0.33 -1.21 12.02
C MET A 135 -1.14 -0.95 11.63
N VAL A 136 -1.70 0.09 12.22
CA VAL A 136 -3.04 0.61 11.94
C VAL A 136 -2.96 2.06 11.49
N CYS A 137 -4.08 2.62 11.01
CA CYS A 137 -4.14 3.97 10.46
C CYS A 137 -3.53 5.03 11.41
N GLN A 138 -3.76 4.86 12.70
CA GLN A 138 -3.36 5.79 13.75
C GLN A 138 -1.85 5.81 13.98
N ASP A 139 -1.12 4.73 13.65
CA ASP A 139 0.34 4.69 13.82
C ASP A 139 1.05 5.66 12.86
N CYS A 140 0.38 6.06 11.77
CA CYS A 140 0.90 7.02 10.80
C CYS A 140 0.15 8.37 10.82
N HIS A 141 -1.18 8.33 10.90
CA HIS A 141 -2.01 9.53 10.81
C HIS A 141 -2.37 10.14 12.17
N GLY A 142 -2.25 9.37 13.26
CA GLY A 142 -2.82 9.73 14.56
C GLY A 142 -4.31 9.42 14.68
N SER A 143 -4.87 9.75 15.84
CA SER A 143 -6.29 9.67 16.14
C SER A 143 -7.13 10.67 15.32
N VAL A 144 -8.45 10.46 15.26
CA VAL A 144 -9.37 11.39 14.57
C VAL A 144 -9.25 12.81 15.12
N THR A 145 -9.07 12.95 16.44
CA THR A 145 -8.82 14.25 17.10
C THR A 145 -7.50 14.87 16.63
N GLU A 146 -6.40 14.12 16.67
CA GLU A 146 -5.08 14.60 16.24
C GLU A 146 -5.08 15.00 14.76
N VAL A 147 -5.80 14.26 13.90
CA VAL A 147 -5.98 14.64 12.49
C VAL A 147 -6.72 15.98 12.40
N GLY A 148 -7.83 16.15 13.11
CA GLY A 148 -8.57 17.42 13.13
C GLY A 148 -7.74 18.60 13.64
N GLU A 149 -6.99 18.41 14.71
CA GLU A 149 -6.09 19.41 15.30
C GLU A 149 -4.95 19.77 14.34
N SER A 150 -4.32 18.78 13.70
CA SER A 150 -3.24 19.04 12.74
C SER A 150 -3.68 19.92 11.57
N ILE A 151 -4.94 19.80 11.13
CA ILE A 151 -5.50 20.62 10.06
C ILE A 151 -5.73 22.05 10.55
N SER A 152 -6.25 22.21 11.78
CA SER A 152 -6.36 23.53 12.41
C SER A 152 -5.01 24.22 12.59
N ASP A 153 -3.94 23.43 12.81
CA ASP A 153 -2.57 23.92 12.93
C ASP A 153 -1.88 24.18 11.58
N GLY A 154 -2.58 23.95 10.47
CA GLY A 154 -2.17 24.36 9.13
C GLY A 154 -1.80 23.21 8.19
N ARG A 155 -1.91 21.94 8.60
CA ARG A 155 -1.73 20.80 7.67
C ARG A 155 -2.79 20.86 6.58
N GLU A 156 -2.38 20.72 5.32
CA GLU A 156 -3.30 20.64 4.19
C GLU A 156 -3.63 19.17 3.81
N PRO A 157 -4.85 18.66 4.06
CA PRO A 157 -5.23 17.28 3.72
C PRO A 157 -5.05 16.99 2.23
N TRP A 158 -4.65 15.76 1.87
CA TRP A 158 -4.39 15.29 0.51
C TRP A 158 -3.18 15.92 -0.20
N LEU A 159 -2.57 16.94 0.39
CA LEU A 159 -1.33 17.57 -0.06
C LEU A 159 -0.17 17.27 0.89
N GLU A 160 -0.47 17.08 2.18
CA GLU A 160 0.48 16.69 3.23
C GLU A 160 0.03 15.36 3.87
N GLU A 161 0.81 14.31 3.67
CA GLU A 161 0.53 12.96 4.20
C GLU A 161 1.74 12.43 5.01
N PRO A 162 1.55 11.38 5.82
CA PRO A 162 2.65 10.76 6.55
C PRO A 162 3.82 10.40 5.62
N SER A 163 5.04 10.76 6.06
CA SER A 163 6.26 10.57 5.27
C SER A 163 6.98 9.29 5.67
N CYS A 164 7.38 8.50 4.66
CA CYS A 164 8.29 7.36 4.84
C CYS A 164 9.60 7.81 5.51
N GLY A 165 10.06 9.02 5.19
CA GLY A 165 11.28 9.63 5.70
C GLY A 165 11.28 10.04 7.17
N SER A 166 10.15 9.92 7.87
CA SER A 166 10.05 10.24 9.30
C SER A 166 11.09 9.45 10.11
N VAL A 167 11.70 10.09 11.11
CA VAL A 167 12.71 9.48 12.00
C VAL A 167 12.12 8.33 12.82
N SER A 168 10.81 8.38 13.13
CA SER A 168 10.10 7.29 13.79
C SER A 168 9.79 6.11 12.85
N CYS A 169 10.05 6.25 11.55
CA CYS A 169 9.75 5.27 10.51
C CYS A 169 11.05 4.82 9.82
N HIS A 170 11.25 5.13 8.54
CA HIS A 170 12.42 4.65 7.78
C HIS A 170 13.59 5.65 7.77
N GLY A 171 13.36 6.90 8.18
CA GLY A 171 14.37 7.94 8.22
C GLY A 171 14.77 8.49 6.85
N ALA A 172 15.66 9.49 6.85
CA ALA A 172 15.94 10.33 5.69
C ALA A 172 16.38 9.60 4.41
N ASN A 173 16.97 8.40 4.53
CA ASN A 173 17.39 7.62 3.36
C ASN A 173 16.21 7.11 2.52
N PHE A 174 15.01 7.06 3.09
CA PHE A 174 13.78 6.58 2.46
C PHE A 174 12.75 7.70 2.30
N ALA A 175 13.19 8.95 2.46
CA ALA A 175 12.32 10.11 2.35
C ALA A 175 11.84 10.33 0.91
N GLU A 176 10.60 10.78 0.81
CA GLU A 176 10.02 11.35 -0.38
C GLU A 176 10.83 12.57 -0.87
N GLU A 177 10.63 12.94 -2.13
CA GLU A 177 11.18 14.21 -2.61
C GLU A 177 10.55 15.37 -1.83
N PRO A 178 11.31 16.44 -1.51
CA PRO A 178 10.77 17.57 -0.76
C PRO A 178 9.52 18.17 -1.41
N GLY A 179 8.44 18.26 -0.63
CA GLY A 179 7.16 18.83 -1.08
C GLY A 179 6.36 17.94 -2.03
N LYS A 180 6.72 16.65 -2.16
CA LYS A 180 5.95 15.68 -2.94
C LYS A 180 5.46 14.54 -2.06
N LEU A 181 4.32 13.99 -2.44
CA LEU A 181 3.79 12.78 -1.81
C LEU A 181 4.52 11.54 -2.33
N PHE A 182 4.43 10.43 -1.60
CA PHE A 182 5.00 9.14 -2.00
C PHE A 182 4.63 8.75 -3.44
N ARG A 183 3.36 8.92 -3.82
CA ARG A 183 2.84 8.57 -5.16
C ARG A 183 3.43 9.41 -6.30
N GLU A 184 3.96 10.59 -5.97
CA GLU A 184 4.53 11.57 -6.91
C GLU A 184 6.05 11.60 -6.88
N SER A 185 6.65 11.05 -5.82
CA SER A 185 8.08 11.02 -5.60
C SER A 185 8.76 9.99 -6.48
N ARG A 186 9.95 10.37 -6.95
CA ARG A 186 10.79 9.56 -7.82
C ARG A 186 12.16 9.34 -7.19
N GLY A 187 12.72 8.18 -7.46
CA GLY A 187 14.05 7.79 -7.01
C GLY A 187 14.89 7.24 -8.15
N HIS A 188 15.40 6.03 -7.96
CA HIS A 188 16.32 5.31 -8.84
C HIS A 188 15.91 5.37 -10.34
N GLY A 189 16.73 6.04 -11.16
CA GLY A 189 16.48 6.16 -12.60
C GLY A 189 15.21 6.96 -12.97
N GLY A 190 14.66 7.76 -12.05
CA GLY A 190 13.43 8.53 -12.24
C GLY A 190 12.14 7.70 -12.09
N LEU A 191 12.25 6.45 -11.64
CA LEU A 191 11.10 5.60 -11.31
C LEU A 191 10.36 6.18 -10.10
N PHE A 192 9.03 6.11 -10.13
CA PHE A 192 8.20 6.45 -8.97
C PHE A 192 8.46 5.45 -7.83
N CYS A 193 8.34 5.90 -6.58
CA CYS A 193 8.46 5.02 -5.42
C CYS A 193 7.48 3.84 -5.53
N SER A 194 6.26 4.10 -6.00
CA SER A 194 5.22 3.09 -6.19
C SER A 194 5.55 2.03 -7.24
N ALA A 195 6.46 2.29 -8.17
CA ALA A 195 6.88 1.30 -9.15
C ALA A 195 7.63 0.12 -8.49
N CYS A 196 8.36 0.39 -7.40
CA CYS A 196 9.04 -0.66 -6.64
C CYS A 196 8.18 -1.18 -5.49
N HIS A 197 7.53 -0.26 -4.77
CA HIS A 197 6.90 -0.54 -3.49
C HIS A 197 5.41 -0.87 -3.57
N GLY A 198 4.71 -0.59 -4.69
CA GLY A 198 3.25 -0.62 -4.75
C GLY A 198 2.61 0.72 -4.36
N GLU A 199 1.28 0.77 -4.31
CA GLU A 199 0.55 2.02 -4.02
C GLU A 199 0.48 2.33 -2.51
N PRO A 200 0.22 3.60 -2.11
CA PRO A 200 -0.07 3.92 -0.72
C PRO A 200 -1.14 3.01 -0.13
N HIS A 201 -0.94 2.54 1.10
CA HIS A 201 -1.82 1.59 1.80
C HIS A 201 -1.88 0.18 1.18
N ALA A 202 -1.20 -0.07 0.06
CA ALA A 202 -1.01 -1.40 -0.54
C ALA A 202 0.46 -1.65 -0.92
N ILE A 203 1.39 -1.12 -0.10
CA ILE A 203 2.82 -1.40 -0.21
C ILE A 203 3.05 -2.92 -0.12
N VAL A 204 3.70 -3.48 -1.12
CA VAL A 204 3.80 -4.92 -1.30
C VAL A 204 4.86 -5.55 -0.37
N ALA A 205 4.66 -6.77 0.12
CA ALA A 205 3.57 -7.69 -0.20
C ALA A 205 2.25 -7.32 0.50
N SER A 206 1.20 -7.11 -0.29
CA SER A 206 -0.15 -6.86 0.21
C SER A 206 -0.86 -8.17 0.56
N ARG A 207 -1.82 -8.14 1.49
CA ARG A 207 -2.75 -9.27 1.71
C ARG A 207 -3.71 -9.51 0.54
N VAL A 208 -3.88 -8.54 -0.35
CA VAL A 208 -4.70 -8.70 -1.56
C VAL A 208 -3.80 -9.15 -2.70
N ASP A 209 -3.98 -10.40 -3.14
CA ASP A 209 -3.12 -11.04 -4.16
C ASP A 209 -3.00 -10.21 -5.45
N ARG A 210 -4.06 -9.48 -5.83
CA ARG A 210 -4.11 -8.67 -7.04
C ARG A 210 -3.09 -7.52 -7.04
N ASP A 211 -2.78 -6.94 -5.88
CA ASP A 211 -1.76 -5.89 -5.77
C ASP A 211 -0.35 -6.45 -6.01
N ASN A 212 -0.14 -7.74 -5.73
CA ASN A 212 1.16 -8.39 -5.86
C ASN A 212 1.47 -8.85 -7.29
N VAL A 213 0.45 -8.94 -8.17
CA VAL A 213 0.57 -9.56 -9.52
C VAL A 213 1.68 -8.93 -10.34
N GLN A 214 1.80 -7.60 -10.34
CA GLN A 214 2.83 -6.90 -11.10
C GLN A 214 4.24 -7.27 -10.63
N ASN A 215 4.46 -7.24 -9.32
CA ASN A 215 5.78 -7.52 -8.75
C ASN A 215 6.14 -9.00 -8.91
N ILE A 216 5.18 -9.91 -8.73
CA ILE A 216 5.39 -11.35 -9.01
C ILE A 216 5.79 -11.56 -10.46
N ALA A 217 5.11 -10.93 -11.43
CA ALA A 217 5.43 -11.07 -12.84
C ALA A 217 6.85 -10.57 -13.18
N LEU A 218 7.33 -9.56 -12.45
CA LEU A 218 8.65 -8.97 -12.65
C LEU A 218 9.77 -9.79 -12.00
N GLN A 219 9.63 -10.17 -10.73
CA GLN A 219 10.74 -10.80 -9.97
C GLN A 219 10.55 -12.26 -9.57
N GLY A 220 9.32 -12.78 -9.63
CA GLY A 220 8.96 -14.17 -9.32
C GLY A 220 8.29 -14.37 -7.95
N TYR A 221 8.13 -13.32 -7.14
CA TYR A 221 7.56 -13.38 -5.80
C TYR A 221 6.88 -12.06 -5.41
N ALA A 222 6.00 -12.12 -4.41
CA ALA A 222 5.33 -10.96 -3.83
C ALA A 222 6.29 -10.21 -2.91
N GLY A 223 6.45 -8.91 -3.13
CA GLY A 223 7.35 -8.08 -2.34
C GLY A 223 7.80 -6.85 -3.11
N THR A 224 8.42 -5.90 -2.42
CA THR A 224 9.03 -4.73 -3.05
C THR A 224 10.03 -5.18 -4.12
N LEU A 225 10.07 -4.53 -5.28
CA LEU A 225 11.03 -4.87 -6.34
C LEU A 225 12.46 -4.64 -5.85
N ASN A 226 13.21 -5.73 -5.69
CA ASN A 226 14.63 -5.71 -5.34
C ASN A 226 15.48 -6.61 -6.27
N LYS A 227 14.86 -7.38 -7.18
CA LYS A 227 15.58 -8.14 -8.22
C LYS A 227 16.10 -7.24 -9.34
N CYS A 228 17.32 -6.72 -9.18
CA CYS A 228 17.88 -5.68 -10.06
C CYS A 228 17.93 -6.07 -11.55
N VAL A 229 18.16 -7.35 -11.87
CA VAL A 229 18.25 -7.86 -13.25
C VAL A 229 16.99 -7.63 -14.07
N VAL A 230 15.83 -7.43 -13.44
CA VAL A 230 14.55 -7.16 -14.12
C VAL A 230 14.63 -5.90 -14.98
N CYS A 231 15.32 -4.86 -14.50
CA CYS A 231 15.49 -3.61 -15.25
C CYS A 231 16.88 -3.50 -15.89
N HIS A 232 17.92 -3.98 -15.21
CA HIS A 232 19.31 -3.80 -15.65
C HIS A 232 19.79 -4.87 -16.63
N GLY A 233 19.10 -6.01 -16.75
CA GLY A 233 19.51 -7.16 -17.57
C GLY A 233 20.71 -7.95 -17.01
N VAL A 234 21.49 -7.35 -16.12
CA VAL A 234 22.62 -7.94 -15.39
C VAL A 234 22.61 -7.46 -13.94
N ALA A 235 23.29 -8.19 -13.05
CA ALA A 235 23.44 -7.78 -11.65
C ALA A 235 24.37 -6.55 -11.57
N PRO A 236 23.88 -5.39 -11.10
CA PRO A 236 24.73 -4.22 -10.90
C PRO A 236 25.79 -4.45 -9.82
N THR A 237 26.97 -3.85 -9.99
CA THR A 237 28.05 -3.92 -9.00
C THR A 237 27.97 -2.84 -7.93
N ALA A 238 27.20 -1.78 -8.17
CA ALA A 238 26.97 -0.68 -7.24
C ALA A 238 25.63 -0.87 -6.51
N ALA A 239 25.52 -0.23 -5.35
CA ALA A 239 24.27 -0.15 -4.61
C ALA A 239 23.19 0.56 -5.44
N GLY A 240 21.98 0.03 -5.38
CA GLY A 240 20.76 0.65 -5.86
C GLY A 240 20.15 1.61 -4.81
N PRO A 241 18.84 1.90 -4.93
CA PRO A 241 18.14 2.77 -3.98
C PRO A 241 18.27 2.25 -2.55
N HIS A 242 18.33 3.16 -1.59
CA HIS A 242 18.43 2.85 -0.15
C HIS A 242 19.66 2.02 0.25
N GLY A 243 20.70 2.00 -0.60
CA GLY A 243 21.90 1.20 -0.35
C GLY A 243 21.71 -0.29 -0.61
N ILE A 244 20.59 -0.69 -1.22
CA ILE A 244 20.29 -2.09 -1.56
C ILE A 244 21.31 -2.56 -2.59
N MET A 245 22.15 -3.52 -2.21
CA MET A 245 23.05 -4.17 -3.15
C MET A 245 22.29 -5.21 -3.94
N ALA A 246 22.64 -5.38 -5.22
CA ALA A 246 22.26 -6.59 -5.94
C ALA A 246 22.89 -7.77 -5.21
N GLN A 247 22.11 -8.43 -4.35
CA GLN A 247 22.54 -9.62 -3.66
C GLN A 247 22.80 -10.68 -4.75
N ASN A 248 24.06 -11.08 -4.92
CA ASN A 248 24.44 -12.26 -5.70
C ASN A 248 24.16 -13.53 -4.90
N CYS A 249 23.02 -13.58 -4.20
CA CYS A 249 22.59 -14.74 -3.47
C CYS A 249 21.66 -15.54 -4.39
N LEU A 250 22.00 -16.79 -4.60
CA LEU A 250 21.02 -17.74 -5.09
C LEU A 250 20.12 -18.07 -3.89
N CYS A 251 19.01 -17.35 -3.74
CA CYS A 251 18.10 -17.56 -2.61
C CYS A 251 17.72 -19.03 -2.54
N GLY A 252 17.83 -19.64 -1.36
CA GLY A 252 17.58 -21.06 -1.19
C GLY A 252 18.78 -21.99 -1.43
N ASP A 253 19.95 -21.47 -1.83
CA ASP A 253 21.23 -22.20 -1.87
C ASP A 253 21.97 -22.03 -0.54
N ALA A 254 21.34 -22.48 0.55
CA ALA A 254 21.81 -22.28 1.90
C ALA A 254 23.22 -22.85 2.16
N ASN A 255 23.61 -23.88 1.41
CA ASN A 255 24.94 -24.48 1.50
C ASN A 255 25.97 -23.88 0.51
N ASN A 256 25.56 -22.90 -0.31
CA ASN A 256 26.38 -22.19 -1.29
C ASN A 256 27.04 -23.12 -2.32
N SER A 257 26.31 -24.11 -2.79
CA SER A 257 26.72 -25.07 -3.82
C SER A 257 26.57 -24.55 -5.25
N GLY A 258 25.73 -23.54 -5.46
CA GLY A 258 25.36 -22.99 -6.76
C GLY A 258 24.07 -23.56 -7.34
N ASP A 259 23.39 -24.47 -6.65
CA ASP A 259 22.11 -25.08 -7.06
C ASP A 259 21.13 -25.15 -5.87
N ILE A 260 19.82 -24.96 -6.13
CA ILE A 260 18.78 -25.09 -5.09
C ILE A 260 18.32 -26.55 -5.02
N SER A 261 18.57 -27.22 -3.89
CA SER A 261 18.33 -28.65 -3.74
C SER A 261 17.84 -29.03 -2.33
N ILE A 262 17.49 -30.31 -2.14
CA ILE A 262 17.11 -30.81 -0.81
C ILE A 262 18.24 -30.70 0.22
N SER A 263 19.49 -30.65 -0.26
CA SER A 263 20.66 -30.46 0.60
C SER A 263 20.63 -29.10 1.29
N ASP A 264 19.99 -28.09 0.69
CA ASP A 264 19.85 -26.75 1.24
C ASP A 264 18.82 -26.70 2.36
N ALA A 265 17.66 -27.36 2.18
CA ALA A 265 16.68 -27.51 3.24
C ALA A 265 17.26 -28.30 4.43
N VAL A 266 18.04 -29.35 4.18
CA VAL A 266 18.76 -30.09 5.23
C VAL A 266 19.80 -29.20 5.92
N TYR A 267 20.50 -28.35 5.17
CA TYR A 267 21.47 -27.40 5.72
C TYR A 267 20.80 -26.41 6.69
N ILE A 268 19.68 -25.80 6.30
CA ILE A 268 18.89 -24.89 7.15
C ILE A 268 18.42 -25.61 8.43
N ILE A 269 17.87 -26.81 8.31
CA ILE A 269 17.44 -27.61 9.47
C ILE A 269 18.62 -27.91 10.41
N SER A 270 19.79 -28.26 9.85
CA SER A 270 21.00 -28.52 10.63
C SER A 270 21.49 -27.26 11.35
N PHE A 271 21.49 -26.12 10.69
CA PHE A 271 21.84 -24.83 11.28
C PHE A 271 20.93 -24.51 12.47
N ILE A 272 19.61 -24.61 12.29
CA ILE A 272 18.62 -24.22 13.31
C ILE A 272 18.62 -25.18 14.51
N PHE A 273 18.62 -26.49 14.28
CA PHE A 273 18.35 -27.47 15.34
C PHE A 273 19.56 -28.28 15.78
N SER A 274 20.60 -28.38 14.94
CA SER A 274 21.72 -29.29 15.18
C SER A 274 23.05 -28.57 15.40
N GLY A 275 23.05 -27.24 15.51
CA GLY A 275 24.26 -26.42 15.67
C GLY A 275 25.18 -26.48 14.43
N GLY A 276 24.60 -26.72 13.26
CA GLY A 276 25.31 -26.69 11.99
C GLY A 276 25.87 -25.29 11.67
N PRO A 277 26.76 -25.19 10.67
CA PRO A 277 27.31 -23.91 10.23
C PRO A 277 26.19 -22.98 9.74
N THR A 278 26.33 -21.67 10.03
CA THR A 278 25.46 -20.64 9.46
C THR A 278 25.69 -20.53 7.95
N PRO A 279 24.65 -20.26 7.13
CA PRO A 279 24.82 -19.92 5.73
C PRO A 279 25.86 -18.80 5.52
N ALA A 280 26.62 -18.89 4.43
CA ALA A 280 27.74 -18.00 4.14
C ALA A 280 27.29 -16.53 4.01
N LEU A 281 26.06 -16.32 3.54
CA LEU A 281 25.35 -15.06 3.56
C LEU A 281 23.93 -15.33 4.06
N PRO A 282 23.31 -14.42 4.85
CA PRO A 282 21.95 -14.62 5.38
C PRO A 282 20.90 -14.90 4.29
N CYS A 283 20.96 -14.15 3.19
CA CYS A 283 20.11 -14.29 2.00
C CYS A 283 20.12 -15.70 1.36
N LEU A 284 21.17 -16.50 1.54
CA LEU A 284 21.22 -17.86 0.97
C LEU A 284 20.26 -18.82 1.68
N GLY A 285 20.01 -18.58 2.97
CA GLY A 285 19.13 -19.40 3.80
C GLY A 285 17.74 -18.82 4.03
N ASP A 286 17.51 -17.54 3.71
CA ASP A 286 16.20 -16.87 3.76
C ASP A 286 15.47 -17.16 2.44
N ALA A 287 14.88 -18.35 2.34
CA ALA A 287 14.25 -18.83 1.11
C ALA A 287 12.82 -18.29 0.93
N ASP A 288 12.17 -17.85 2.02
CA ASP A 288 10.83 -17.26 2.00
C ASP A 288 10.81 -15.73 2.07
N GLY A 289 11.98 -15.09 2.11
CA GLY A 289 12.14 -13.64 2.04
C GLY A 289 11.70 -12.90 3.30
N SER A 290 11.59 -13.60 4.43
CA SER A 290 11.17 -13.03 5.71
C SER A 290 12.23 -12.14 6.37
N GLY A 291 13.47 -12.15 5.87
CA GLY A 291 14.60 -11.45 6.46
C GLY A 291 15.23 -12.19 7.64
N ALA A 292 14.80 -13.43 7.91
CA ALA A 292 15.36 -14.28 8.95
C ALA A 292 15.43 -15.74 8.49
N ILE A 293 16.54 -16.42 8.76
CA ILE A 293 16.68 -17.84 8.47
C ILE A 293 15.98 -18.65 9.56
N THR A 294 14.84 -19.25 9.24
CA THR A 294 13.97 -20.01 10.13
C THR A 294 13.58 -21.37 9.54
N ILE A 295 12.78 -22.14 10.29
CA ILE A 295 12.28 -23.44 9.80
C ILE A 295 11.30 -23.27 8.64
N SER A 296 10.67 -22.10 8.53
CA SER A 296 9.76 -21.78 7.42
C SER A 296 10.51 -21.81 6.09
N ASP A 297 11.77 -21.38 6.04
CA ASP A 297 12.61 -21.41 4.84
C ASP A 297 12.87 -22.84 4.34
N ALA A 298 13.16 -23.76 5.27
CA ALA A 298 13.35 -25.16 4.89
C ALA A 298 12.05 -25.80 4.38
N VAL A 299 10.90 -25.47 5.00
CA VAL A 299 9.58 -25.91 4.53
C VAL A 299 9.28 -25.33 3.15
N TYR A 300 9.60 -24.04 2.94
CA TYR A 300 9.44 -23.34 1.68
C TYR A 300 10.25 -24.01 0.57
N LEU A 301 11.52 -24.31 0.83
CA LEU A 301 12.39 -25.03 -0.11
C LEU A 301 11.85 -26.41 -0.48
N ILE A 302 11.39 -27.19 0.51
CA ILE A 302 10.80 -28.51 0.24
C ILE A 302 9.55 -28.37 -0.65
N GLY A 303 8.71 -27.37 -0.38
CA GLY A 303 7.54 -27.05 -1.19
C GLY A 303 7.89 -26.65 -2.62
N PHE A 304 8.92 -25.82 -2.81
CA PHE A 304 9.45 -25.47 -4.13
C PHE A 304 9.99 -26.70 -4.88
N ILE A 305 10.89 -27.47 -4.25
CA ILE A 305 11.62 -28.58 -4.87
C ILE A 305 10.68 -29.71 -5.29
N PHE A 306 9.70 -30.07 -4.45
CA PHE A 306 8.85 -31.25 -4.69
C PHE A 306 7.40 -30.92 -5.03
N GLY A 307 6.90 -29.75 -4.62
CA GLY A 307 5.49 -29.37 -4.74
C GLY A 307 5.19 -28.40 -5.87
N GLY A 308 6.21 -27.87 -6.56
CA GLY A 308 6.02 -26.77 -7.52
C GLY A 308 5.59 -25.46 -6.85
N GLY A 309 5.97 -25.29 -5.57
CA GLY A 309 5.79 -24.02 -4.85
C GLY A 309 6.52 -22.85 -5.50
N PRO A 310 6.34 -21.62 -5.00
CA PRO A 310 6.97 -20.46 -5.61
C PRO A 310 8.49 -20.51 -5.51
N THR A 311 9.19 -19.85 -6.44
CA THR A 311 10.66 -19.80 -6.46
C THR A 311 11.20 -19.11 -5.20
N PRO A 312 12.29 -19.61 -4.60
CA PRO A 312 12.89 -18.97 -3.42
C PRO A 312 13.30 -17.53 -3.69
N HIS A 313 13.15 -16.69 -2.69
CA HIS A 313 13.47 -15.27 -2.72
C HIS A 313 13.97 -14.83 -1.34
N CYS A 314 14.84 -13.82 -1.31
CA CYS A 314 15.58 -13.45 -0.12
C CYS A 314 15.58 -11.92 0.07
N ALA A 315 15.59 -11.48 1.34
CA ALA A 315 15.55 -10.07 1.74
C ALA A 315 16.95 -9.45 2.00
#